data_AF-A0A943B811-F1
#
_entry.id   AF-A0A943B811-F1
#
_cell.length_a   1.000
_cell.length_b   1.000
_cell.length_c   1.000
_cell.angle_alpha   90.00
_cell.angle_beta   90.00
_cell.angle_gamma   90.00
#
_symmetry.space_group_name_H-M   'P 1'
#
loop_
_entity.id
_entity.type
_entity.pdbx_description
1 polymer ?
#
loop_
_entity_poly.entity_id
_entity_poly.type
_entity_poly.pdbx_seq_one_letter_code
_entity_poly.pdbx_strand_id
1 'polypeptide(L)'
;MALQAINEIKKAELQAENMITEANKAAKELILKANSEAEEQYNTIVKEARAKADKLIGEAVEAGNVEAKPILENGEKEKESIRNLSPTLKENAINIVVERIVKIHGNS
;
A
#
# COMPACT_ATOMS: atom_id res chain seq x y z
N MET A 1 39.06 -68.46 12.80
CA MET A 1 37.61 -68.29 13.03
C MET A 1 37.29 -67.11 13.95
N ALA A 2 37.67 -67.12 15.24
CA ALA A 2 37.35 -66.01 16.15
C ALA A 2 37.89 -64.62 15.72
N LEU A 3 39.13 -64.55 15.23
CA LEU A 3 39.76 -63.31 14.73
C LEU A 3 39.08 -62.73 13.49
N GLN A 4 38.50 -63.57 12.62
CA GLN A 4 37.73 -63.12 11.46
C GLN A 4 36.39 -62.51 11.90
N ALA A 5 35.70 -63.16 12.84
CA ALA A 5 34.45 -62.65 13.39
C ALA A 5 34.63 -61.28 14.06
N ILE A 6 35.70 -61.09 14.84
CA ILE A 6 36.01 -59.80 15.47
C ILE A 6 36.26 -58.71 14.42
N ASN A 7 36.98 -59.02 13.35
CA ASN A 7 37.24 -58.06 12.27
C ASN A 7 35.99 -57.70 11.48
N GLU A 8 35.06 -58.65 11.28
CA GLU A 8 33.77 -58.37 10.64
C GLU A 8 32.88 -57.49 11.52
N ILE A 9 32.82 -57.76 12.83
CA ILE A 9 32.10 -56.91 13.79
C ILE A 9 32.63 -55.48 13.75
N LYS A 10 33.96 -55.32 13.80
CA LYS A 10 34.59 -53.99 13.75
C LYS A 10 34.30 -53.25 12.44
N LYS A 11 34.23 -53.95 11.30
CA LYS A 11 33.82 -53.35 10.03
C LYS A 11 32.36 -52.93 10.02
N ALA A 12 31.48 -53.75 10.57
CA ALA A 12 30.05 -53.44 10.67
C ALA A 12 29.79 -52.23 11.58
N GLU A 13 30.51 -52.13 12.70
CA GLU A 13 30.45 -50.96 13.60
C GLU A 13 30.85 -49.68 12.87
N LEU A 14 31.97 -49.71 12.13
CA LEU A 14 32.48 -48.55 11.39
C LEU A 14 31.54 -48.14 10.25
N GLN A 15 30.90 -49.11 9.58
CA GLN A 15 29.87 -48.84 8.58
C GLN A 15 28.60 -48.23 9.19
N ALA A 16 28.17 -48.73 10.34
CA ALA A 16 27.03 -48.17 11.06
C ALA A 16 27.31 -46.73 11.54
N GLU A 17 28.51 -46.48 12.06
CA GLU A 17 28.93 -45.14 12.49
C GLU A 17 28.93 -44.15 11.31
N ASN A 18 29.52 -44.54 10.18
CA ASN A 18 29.51 -43.73 8.95
C ASN A 18 28.08 -43.47 8.45
N MET A 19 27.19 -44.47 8.55
CA MET A 19 25.78 -44.30 8.14
C MET A 19 25.07 -43.28 9.04
N ILE A 20 25.33 -43.32 10.36
CA ILE A 20 24.75 -42.37 11.31
C ILE A 20 25.29 -40.96 11.06
N THR A 21 26.60 -40.80 10.78
CA THR A 21 27.17 -39.48 10.52
C THR A 21 26.62 -38.86 9.24
N GLU A 22 26.51 -39.64 8.17
CA GLU A 22 25.95 -39.16 6.89
C GLU A 22 24.46 -38.83 7.03
N ALA A 23 23.68 -39.66 7.72
CA ALA A 23 22.27 -39.39 7.98
C ALA A 23 22.08 -38.08 8.77
N ASN A 24 22.91 -37.85 9.80
CA ASN A 24 22.87 -36.61 10.58
C ASN A 24 23.27 -35.38 9.76
N LYS A 25 24.24 -35.52 8.86
CA LYS A 25 24.64 -34.45 7.95
C LYS A 25 23.52 -34.11 6.96
N ALA A 26 22.95 -35.11 6.31
CA ALA A 26 21.84 -34.94 5.39
C ALA A 26 20.61 -34.31 6.08
N ALA A 27 20.29 -34.72 7.31
CA ALA A 27 19.21 -34.11 8.08
C ALA A 27 19.45 -32.61 8.35
N LYS A 28 20.68 -32.22 8.72
CA LYS A 28 21.03 -30.82 8.93
C LYS A 28 20.93 -30.00 7.64
N GLU A 29 21.44 -30.53 6.54
CA GLU A 29 21.36 -29.88 5.23
C GLU A 29 19.91 -29.69 4.78
N LEU A 30 19.05 -30.69 5.01
CA LEU A 30 17.63 -30.62 4.67
C LEU A 30 16.93 -29.52 5.48
N ILE A 31 17.20 -29.42 6.78
CA ILE A 31 16.64 -28.35 7.63
C ILE A 31 17.12 -26.97 7.17
N LEU A 32 18.41 -26.82 6.87
CA LEU A 32 18.95 -25.54 6.38
C LEU A 32 18.31 -25.12 5.06
N LYS A 33 18.16 -26.06 4.13
CA LYS A 33 17.51 -25.81 2.84
C LYS A 33 16.04 -25.44 3.01
N ALA A 34 15.30 -26.18 3.84
CA ALA A 34 13.90 -25.89 4.12
C ALA A 34 13.72 -24.50 4.76
N ASN A 35 14.61 -24.11 5.67
CA ASN A 35 14.57 -22.77 6.27
C ASN A 35 14.87 -21.67 5.24
N SER A 36 15.86 -21.87 4.38
CA SER A 36 16.18 -20.91 3.31
C SER A 36 15.03 -20.76 2.32
N GLU A 37 14.41 -21.85 1.90
CA GLU A 37 13.26 -21.83 1.00
C GLU A 37 12.04 -21.16 1.67
N ALA A 38 11.81 -21.40 2.95
CA ALA A 38 10.74 -20.74 3.70
C ALA A 38 10.95 -19.24 3.82
N GLU A 39 12.18 -18.79 4.07
CA GLU A 39 12.54 -17.37 4.13
C GLU A 39 12.37 -16.68 2.77
N GLU A 40 12.80 -17.33 1.68
CA GLU A 40 12.62 -16.81 0.32
C GLU A 40 11.13 -16.69 -0.05
N GLN A 41 10.32 -17.71 0.25
CA GLN A 41 8.88 -17.68 0.03
C GLN A 41 8.21 -16.57 0.85
N TYR A 42 8.56 -16.44 2.13
CA TYR A 42 8.05 -15.39 2.99
C TYR A 42 8.36 -14.01 2.42
N ASN A 43 9.62 -13.75 2.04
CA ASN A 43 10.05 -12.48 1.47
C ASN A 43 9.33 -12.17 0.15
N THR A 44 9.10 -13.19 -0.68
CA THR A 44 8.35 -13.06 -1.94
C THR A 44 6.91 -12.66 -1.68
N ILE A 45 6.22 -13.36 -0.77
CA ILE A 45 4.83 -13.06 -0.39
C ILE A 45 4.70 -11.64 0.15
N VAL A 46 5.61 -11.22 1.03
CA VAL A 46 5.61 -9.86 1.59
C VAL A 46 5.82 -8.80 0.50
N LYS A 47 6.76 -9.05 -0.43
CA LYS A 47 7.03 -8.14 -1.54
C LYS A 47 5.83 -8.00 -2.47
N GLU A 48 5.19 -9.12 -2.83
CA GLU A 48 3.98 -9.12 -3.66
C GLU A 48 2.81 -8.42 -2.98
N ALA A 49 2.63 -8.65 -1.68
CA ALA A 49 1.58 -8.00 -0.90
C ALA A 49 1.77 -6.48 -0.87
N ARG A 50 3.01 -6.00 -0.67
CA ARG A 50 3.34 -4.57 -0.73
C ARG A 50 3.08 -3.99 -2.12
N ALA A 51 3.53 -4.66 -3.18
CA ALA A 51 3.30 -4.20 -4.55
C ALA A 51 1.80 -4.09 -4.89
N LYS A 52 0.98 -5.04 -4.41
CA LYS A 52 -0.49 -4.98 -4.56
C LYS A 52 -1.08 -3.81 -3.77
N ALA A 53 -0.63 -3.58 -2.55
CA ALA A 53 -1.09 -2.47 -1.73
C ALA A 53 -0.75 -1.11 -2.38
N ASP A 54 0.48 -0.94 -2.86
CA ASP A 54 0.93 0.28 -3.53
C ASP A 54 0.11 0.53 -4.81
N LYS A 55 -0.19 -0.53 -5.58
CA LYS A 55 -1.04 -0.42 -6.77
C LYS A 55 -2.46 0.03 -6.41
N LEU A 56 -3.07 -0.57 -5.39
CA LEU A 56 -4.42 -0.20 -4.93
C LEU A 56 -4.48 1.25 -4.44
N ILE A 57 -3.47 1.69 -3.70
CA ILE A 57 -3.37 3.08 -3.24
C ILE A 57 -3.23 4.02 -4.44
N GLY A 58 -2.36 3.69 -5.40
CA GLY A 58 -2.19 4.46 -6.64
C GLY A 58 -3.49 4.60 -7.41
N GLU A 59 -4.20 3.49 -7.65
CA GLU A 59 -5.50 3.47 -8.34
C GLU A 59 -6.55 4.31 -7.60
N ALA A 60 -6.62 4.22 -6.27
CA ALA A 60 -7.55 5.02 -5.46
C ALA A 60 -7.25 6.53 -5.53
N VAL A 61 -5.96 6.91 -5.52
CA VAL A 61 -5.54 8.31 -5.68
C VAL A 61 -5.88 8.84 -7.07
N GLU A 62 -5.63 8.05 -8.13
CA GLU A 62 -5.98 8.43 -9.49
C GLU A 62 -7.50 8.59 -9.66
N ALA A 63 -8.29 7.65 -9.16
CA ALA A 63 -9.75 7.74 -9.16
C ALA A 63 -10.24 8.98 -8.43
N GLY A 64 -9.73 9.23 -7.21
CA GLY A 64 -10.07 10.43 -6.45
C GLY A 64 -9.71 11.73 -7.18
N ASN A 65 -8.57 11.78 -7.85
CA ASN A 65 -8.18 12.93 -8.67
C ASN A 65 -9.10 13.13 -9.87
N VAL A 66 -9.54 12.05 -10.52
CA VAL A 66 -10.51 12.11 -11.63
C VAL A 66 -11.86 12.64 -11.15
N GLU A 67 -12.34 12.17 -10.00
CA GLU A 67 -13.60 12.65 -9.39
C GLU A 67 -13.49 14.10 -8.90
N ALA A 68 -12.31 14.52 -8.42
CA ALA A 68 -12.09 15.90 -7.97
C ALA A 68 -12.06 16.92 -9.11
N LYS A 69 -11.65 16.54 -10.33
CA LYS A 69 -11.60 17.44 -11.50
C LYS A 69 -12.91 18.18 -11.77
N PRO A 70 -14.06 17.51 -11.96
CA PRO A 70 -15.32 18.21 -12.22
C PRO A 70 -15.75 19.10 -11.06
N ILE A 71 -15.43 18.73 -9.81
CA ILE A 71 -15.72 19.56 -8.62
C ILE A 71 -14.94 20.87 -8.71
N LEU A 72 -13.64 20.80 -9.02
CA LEU A 72 -12.78 21.98 -9.18
C LEU A 72 -13.22 22.85 -10.36
N GLU A 73 -13.52 22.23 -11.51
CA GLU A 73 -14.01 22.96 -12.69
C GLU A 73 -15.33 23.66 -12.43
N ASN A 74 -16.26 23.02 -11.72
CA ASN A 74 -17.53 23.63 -11.33
C ASN A 74 -17.32 24.76 -10.33
N GLY A 75 -16.47 24.57 -9.32
CA GLY A 75 -16.12 25.62 -8.36
C GLY A 75 -15.51 26.86 -9.02
N GLU A 76 -14.65 26.68 -10.02
CA GLU A 76 -14.09 27.80 -10.79
C GLU A 76 -15.16 28.52 -11.63
N LYS A 77 -16.06 27.78 -12.29
CA LYS A 77 -17.20 28.38 -13.02
C LYS A 77 -18.13 29.19 -12.09
N GLU A 78 -18.42 28.68 -10.90
CA GLU A 78 -19.23 29.38 -9.91
C GLU A 78 -18.54 30.66 -9.43
N LYS A 79 -17.24 30.58 -9.12
CA LYS A 79 -16.41 31.73 -8.74
C LYS A 79 -16.40 32.80 -9.83
N GLU A 80 -16.22 32.41 -11.10
CA GLU A 80 -16.29 33.34 -12.22
C GLU A 80 -17.67 33.97 -12.37
N SER A 81 -18.73 33.18 -12.23
CA SER A 81 -20.12 33.68 -12.31
C SER A 81 -20.41 34.73 -11.24
N ILE A 82 -19.90 34.54 -10.02
CA ILE A 82 -20.01 35.51 -8.93
C ILE A 82 -19.21 36.79 -9.26
N ARG A 83 -17.96 36.66 -9.73
CA ARG A 83 -17.13 37.83 -10.07
C ARG A 83 -17.74 38.66 -11.21
N ASN A 84 -18.26 37.97 -12.22
CA ASN A 84 -18.82 38.55 -13.44
C ASN A 84 -20.32 38.89 -13.32
N LEU A 85 -20.84 39.02 -12.09
CA LEU A 85 -22.19 39.53 -11.83
C LEU A 85 -22.45 40.81 -12.62
N SER A 86 -23.63 40.88 -13.25
CA SER A 86 -23.96 41.97 -14.18
C SER A 86 -23.90 43.33 -13.48
N PRO A 87 -23.39 44.38 -14.16
CA PRO A 87 -23.38 45.72 -13.61
C PRO A 87 -24.76 46.19 -13.18
N THR A 88 -25.81 45.80 -13.92
CA THR A 88 -27.20 46.13 -13.61
C THR A 88 -27.68 45.52 -12.29
N LEU A 89 -27.29 44.28 -11.98
CA LEU A 89 -27.60 43.65 -10.67
C LEU A 89 -26.86 44.35 -9.53
N LYS A 90 -25.60 44.75 -9.76
CA LYS A 90 -24.81 45.50 -8.79
C LYS A 90 -25.43 46.86 -8.51
N GLU A 91 -25.82 47.59 -9.55
CA GLU A 91 -26.46 48.90 -9.45
C GLU A 91 -27.82 48.82 -8.75
N ASN A 92 -28.64 47.82 -9.10
CA ASN A 92 -29.92 47.59 -8.43
C ASN A 92 -29.74 47.27 -6.93
N ALA A 93 -28.73 46.47 -6.57
CA ALA A 93 -28.43 46.19 -5.18
C ALA A 93 -28.00 47.45 -4.41
N ILE A 94 -27.18 48.31 -5.02
CA ILE A 94 -26.78 49.61 -4.45
C ILE A 94 -28.02 50.48 -4.23
N ASN A 95 -28.90 50.61 -5.23
CA ASN A 95 -30.11 51.41 -5.15
C ASN A 95 -31.05 50.94 -4.03
N ILE A 96 -31.22 49.63 -3.83
CA ILE A 96 -32.01 49.09 -2.70
C ILE A 96 -31.43 49.53 -1.35
N VAL A 97 -30.10 49.51 -1.21
CA VAL A 97 -29.43 49.94 0.04
C VAL A 97 -29.58 51.45 0.24
N VAL A 98 -29.36 52.24 -0.81
CA VAL A 98 -29.54 53.71 -0.77
C VAL A 98 -30.97 54.08 -0.42
N GLU A 99 -31.97 53.48 -1.06
CA GLU A 99 -33.38 53.71 -0.74
C GLU A 99 -33.71 53.39 0.72
N ARG A 100 -33.16 52.31 1.29
CA ARG A 100 -33.36 51.97 2.70
C ARG A 100 -32.78 53.04 3.62
N ILE A 101 -31.56 53.50 3.36
CA ILE A 101 -30.92 54.56 4.17
C ILE A 101 -31.71 55.87 4.06
N VAL A 102 -32.06 56.27 2.84
CA VAL A 102 -32.80 57.51 2.57
C VAL A 102 -34.20 57.45 3.18
N LYS A 103 -34.90 56.31 3.17
CA LYS A 103 -36.22 56.18 3.83
C LYS A 103 -36.14 56.23 5.37
N ILE A 104 -35.01 55.83 5.97
CA ILE A 104 -34.82 55.86 7.43
C ILE A 104 -34.34 57.25 7.91
N HIS A 105 -33.65 58.02 7.07
CA HIS A 105 -33.05 59.32 7.45
C HIS A 105 -33.59 60.53 6.68
N GLY A 106 -34.46 60.31 5.68
CA GLY A 106 -34.94 61.33 4.75
C GLY A 106 -36.28 61.97 5.11
N ASN A 107 -36.81 61.72 6.30
CA ASN A 107 -37.87 62.56 6.87
C ASN A 107 -37.23 63.68 7.71
N SER A 108 -36.87 64.77 7.02
CA SER A 108 -37.16 66.12 7.49
C SER A 108 -38.05 66.78 6.47
#